data_AF-A0A831YQH1-F1
#
_entry.id   AF-A0A831YQH1-F1
#
_cell.length_a   1.000
_cell.length_b   1.000
_cell.length_c   1.000
_cell.angle_alpha   90.00
_cell.angle_beta   90.00
_cell.angle_gamma   90.00
#
_symmetry.space_group_name_H-M   'P 1'
#
loop_
_entity.id
_entity.type
_entity.pdbx_description
1 polymer ?
#
loop_
_entity_poly.entity_id
_entity_poly.type
_entity_poly.pdbx_seq_one_letter_code
_entity_poly.pdbx_strand_id
1 'polypeptide(L)'
;MRRKRGRTIDVEEGESYYVSMTDMMVGVIFIFIIMLSYFAFEFRSTTAKLTTARHPESAALLQTAANLTPKTADIEIDYKAQVLCVPEAALSEAGEGAAGQRRCFAFSPPTKASAQTVSVMDAQRLLMQALDADLRDAKAPVTGDPSGGSLSFRADQLFVAGTATLSPDGQRIAGNVAQSLVRRLPCLGYGVAAGANCADGGAKLAVVNVTSQTNLDAFSAEGQRAAALALQRAAAFHQALTAAQPDLARLRNAPPGQPGSQPLLRVASVGQSQEGASKVGDDQAVSIQFLMAG
;
A
#
# COMPACT_ATOMS: atom_id res chain seq x y z
N MET A 1 -46.26 50.72 64.90
CA MET A 1 -46.62 50.41 63.50
C MET A 1 -45.45 49.72 62.80
N ARG A 2 -45.76 48.69 62.01
CA ARG A 2 -44.90 47.91 61.10
C ARG A 2 -44.02 48.78 60.17
N ARG A 3 -42.80 48.31 59.88
CA ARG A 3 -42.27 48.04 58.52
C ARG A 3 -40.84 47.48 58.61
N LYS A 4 -40.68 46.17 58.40
CA LYS A 4 -40.30 45.49 57.13
C LYS A 4 -38.79 45.54 56.86
N ARG A 5 -38.10 44.52 57.38
CA ARG A 5 -36.86 43.95 56.80
C ARG A 5 -37.19 43.44 55.40
N GLY A 6 -36.37 43.79 54.41
CA GLY A 6 -36.50 43.33 53.04
C GLY A 6 -35.15 43.24 52.35
N ARG A 7 -34.59 42.03 52.35
CA ARG A 7 -33.93 41.34 51.22
C ARG A 7 -32.65 41.97 50.63
N THR A 8 -31.50 41.45 51.08
CA THR A 8 -30.18 41.56 50.42
C THR A 8 -29.39 40.24 50.58
N ILE A 9 -29.99 39.09 50.28
CA ILE A 9 -29.32 37.77 50.42
C ILE A 9 -29.18 37.03 49.07
N ASP A 10 -29.91 37.42 48.02
CA ASP A 10 -29.96 36.64 46.76
C ASP A 10 -28.90 36.99 45.70
N VAL A 11 -27.92 37.88 45.97
CA VAL A 11 -26.95 38.34 44.94
C VAL A 11 -25.54 37.74 45.12
N GLU A 12 -25.11 37.41 46.35
CA GLU A 12 -23.76 36.86 46.60
C GLU A 12 -23.59 35.38 46.20
N GLU A 13 -24.65 34.57 46.18
CA GLU A 13 -24.56 33.16 45.79
C GLU A 13 -24.34 32.95 44.27
N GLY A 14 -24.75 33.93 43.45
CA GLY A 14 -24.57 33.87 42.00
C GLY A 14 -23.11 34.05 41.57
N GLU A 15 -22.40 35.02 42.17
CA GLU A 15 -21.00 35.31 41.80
C GLU A 15 -20.04 34.17 42.17
N SER A 16 -20.24 33.55 43.33
CA SER A 16 -19.42 32.40 43.78
C SER A 16 -19.66 31.15 42.92
N TYR A 17 -20.89 30.96 42.41
CA TYR A 17 -21.21 29.87 41.50
C TYR A 17 -20.54 30.03 40.13
N TYR A 18 -20.52 31.25 39.57
CA TYR A 18 -19.79 31.50 38.30
C TYR A 18 -18.27 31.33 38.46
N VAL A 19 -17.71 31.76 39.60
CA VAL A 19 -16.29 31.53 39.90
C VAL A 19 -15.99 30.03 39.96
N SER A 20 -16.78 29.24 40.68
CA SER A 20 -16.61 27.77 40.74
C SER A 20 -16.83 27.07 39.39
N MET A 21 -17.77 27.55 38.57
CA MET A 21 -18.06 26.98 37.24
C MET A 21 -16.93 27.26 36.25
N THR A 22 -16.34 28.46 36.31
CA THR A 22 -15.18 28.82 35.47
C THR A 22 -13.90 28.12 35.92
N ASP A 23 -13.66 27.94 37.22
CA ASP A 23 -12.48 27.25 37.76
C ASP A 23 -12.45 25.78 37.32
N MET A 24 -13.60 25.11 37.33
CA MET A 24 -13.71 23.74 36.81
C MET A 24 -13.45 23.66 35.29
N MET A 25 -13.98 24.61 34.51
CA MET A 25 -13.79 24.62 33.05
C MET A 25 -12.33 24.91 32.67
N VAL A 26 -11.68 25.86 33.37
CA VAL A 26 -10.26 26.15 33.20
C VAL A 26 -9.40 24.94 33.56
N GLY A 27 -9.75 24.22 34.63
CA GLY A 27 -9.08 22.97 35.01
C GLY A 27 -9.13 21.89 33.92
N VAL A 28 -10.30 21.68 33.28
CA VAL A 28 -10.44 20.69 32.20
C VAL A 28 -9.66 21.11 30.95
N ILE A 29 -9.67 22.40 30.59
CA ILE A 29 -8.88 22.93 29.48
C ILE A 29 -7.38 22.76 29.74
N PHE A 30 -6.94 23.00 30.98
CA PHE A 30 -5.53 22.85 31.35
C PHE A 30 -5.04 21.41 31.22
N ILE A 31 -5.83 20.44 31.69
CA ILE A 31 -5.54 19.00 31.51
C ILE A 31 -5.50 18.63 30.03
N PHE A 32 -6.43 19.17 29.23
CA PHE A 32 -6.48 18.91 27.80
C PHE A 32 -5.26 19.46 27.06
N ILE A 33 -4.78 20.65 27.41
CA ILE A 33 -3.55 21.24 26.85
C ILE A 33 -2.32 20.39 27.22
N ILE A 34 -2.25 19.89 28.46
CA ILE A 34 -1.16 19.00 28.89
C ILE A 34 -1.20 17.68 28.11
N MET A 35 -2.37 17.07 27.94
CA MET A 35 -2.57 15.85 27.14
C MET A 35 -2.15 16.05 25.67
N LEU A 36 -2.59 17.13 25.03
CA LEU A 36 -2.21 17.46 23.65
C LEU A 36 -0.71 17.72 23.52
N SER A 37 -0.10 18.38 24.50
CA SER A 37 1.35 18.64 24.51
C SER A 37 2.15 17.34 24.65
N TYR A 38 1.70 16.43 25.52
CA TYR A 38 2.30 15.10 25.68
C TYR A 38 2.16 14.26 24.40
N PHE A 39 0.97 14.24 23.79
CA PHE A 39 0.75 13.54 22.54
C PHE A 39 1.59 14.12 21.39
N ALA A 40 1.70 15.44 21.29
CA ALA A 40 2.55 16.11 20.29
C ALA A 40 4.05 15.81 20.51
N PHE A 41 4.49 15.74 21.77
CA PHE A 41 5.86 15.37 22.12
C PHE A 41 6.16 13.91 21.77
N GLU A 42 5.25 12.99 22.12
CA GLU A 42 5.41 11.57 21.80
C GLU A 42 5.36 11.33 20.29
N PHE A 43 4.44 11.97 19.57
CA PHE A 43 4.38 11.92 18.10
C PHE A 43 5.68 12.42 17.44
N ARG A 44 6.29 13.51 17.95
CA ARG A 44 7.60 13.97 17.49
C ARG A 44 8.71 12.96 17.78
N SER A 45 8.74 12.37 18.97
CA SER A 45 9.72 11.36 19.38
C SER A 45 9.63 10.09 18.52
N THR A 46 8.42 9.58 18.27
CA THR A 46 8.19 8.39 17.45
C THR A 46 8.49 8.66 15.98
N THR A 47 8.07 9.81 15.45
CA THR A 47 8.39 10.20 14.06
C THR A 47 9.89 10.43 13.86
N ALA A 48 10.57 11.04 14.83
CA ALA A 48 12.02 11.16 14.81
C ALA A 48 12.65 9.76 14.76
N LYS A 49 12.30 8.85 15.66
CA LYS A 49 12.85 7.47 15.68
C LYS A 49 12.57 6.69 14.39
N LEU A 50 11.39 6.82 13.77
CA LEU A 50 11.08 6.17 12.49
C LEU A 50 11.82 6.81 11.30
N THR A 51 12.05 8.12 11.31
CA THR A 51 12.81 8.79 10.24
C THR A 51 14.32 8.56 10.37
N THR A 52 14.89 8.54 11.58
CA THR A 52 16.31 8.18 11.78
C THR A 52 16.59 6.70 11.56
N ALA A 53 15.61 5.80 11.67
CA ALA A 53 15.78 4.39 11.34
C ALA A 53 15.84 4.13 9.82
N ARG A 54 15.30 5.03 9.00
CA ARG A 54 15.26 4.88 7.52
C ARG A 54 16.49 5.47 6.80
N HIS A 55 17.27 6.32 7.48
CA HIS A 55 18.33 7.13 6.87
C HIS A 55 19.80 6.91 7.32
N PRO A 56 20.18 5.98 8.23
CA PRO A 56 21.57 5.88 8.63
C PRO A 56 22.44 5.25 7.52
N GLU A 57 21.87 4.37 6.70
CA GLU A 57 22.57 3.78 5.54
C GLU A 57 22.74 4.78 4.38
N SER A 58 21.74 5.64 4.14
CA SER A 58 21.82 6.63 3.05
C SER A 58 22.77 7.80 3.35
N ALA A 59 22.87 8.22 4.61
CA ALA A 59 23.74 9.33 5.01
C ALA A 59 25.23 8.95 4.97
N ALA A 60 25.57 7.71 5.34
CA ALA A 60 26.93 7.20 5.25
C ALA A 60 27.42 7.10 3.79
N LEU A 61 26.54 6.71 2.86
CA LEU A 61 26.87 6.65 1.43
C LEU A 61 27.03 8.05 0.82
N LEU A 62 26.21 9.03 1.23
CA LEU A 62 26.32 10.42 0.76
C LEU A 62 27.58 11.15 1.28
N GLN A 63 28.00 10.90 2.51
CA GLN A 63 29.25 11.46 3.06
C GLN A 63 30.49 10.88 2.37
N THR A 64 30.44 9.62 1.96
CA THR A 64 31.52 9.01 1.16
C THR A 64 31.52 9.57 -0.26
N ALA A 65 30.35 9.79 -0.87
CA ALA A 65 30.19 10.38 -2.20
C ALA A 65 30.71 11.83 -2.29
N ALA A 66 30.50 12.65 -1.26
CA ALA A 66 30.85 14.06 -1.25
C ALA A 66 32.37 14.35 -1.17
N ASN A 67 33.19 13.36 -0.79
CA ASN A 67 34.64 13.49 -0.67
C ASN A 67 35.42 12.89 -1.86
N LEU A 68 34.72 12.36 -2.86
CA LEU A 68 35.38 11.80 -4.04
C LEU A 68 35.71 12.91 -5.04
N THR A 69 37.00 13.11 -5.27
CA THR A 69 37.49 13.98 -6.35
C THR A 69 37.34 13.25 -7.69
N PRO A 70 36.63 13.83 -8.69
CA PRO A 70 36.48 13.19 -9.98
C PRO A 70 37.85 13.15 -10.70
N LYS A 71 38.37 11.95 -10.92
CA LYS A 71 39.54 11.70 -11.78
C LYS A 71 39.05 11.17 -13.13
N THR A 72 39.46 11.82 -14.21
CA THR A 72 39.22 11.32 -15.58
C THR A 72 40.23 10.23 -15.89
N ALA A 73 39.77 9.02 -16.16
CA ALA A 73 40.60 7.89 -16.59
C ALA A 73 40.01 7.27 -17.86
N ASP A 74 40.89 6.98 -18.82
CA ASP A 74 40.52 6.21 -20.01
C ASP A 74 40.33 4.75 -19.61
N ILE A 75 39.08 4.29 -19.64
CA ILE A 75 38.68 2.93 -19.30
C ILE A 75 38.27 2.15 -20.55
N GLU A 76 38.62 0.87 -20.59
CA GLU A 76 38.23 -0.05 -21.65
C GLU A 76 37.21 -1.04 -21.08
N ILE A 77 36.03 -1.10 -21.70
CA ILE A 77 34.90 -1.93 -21.25
C ILE A 77 34.64 -3.01 -22.29
N ASP A 78 34.90 -4.27 -21.94
CA ASP A 78 34.45 -5.41 -22.73
C ASP A 78 33.07 -5.86 -22.24
N TYR A 79 32.03 -5.42 -22.96
CA TYR A 79 30.64 -5.77 -22.66
C TYR A 79 30.30 -7.25 -22.91
N LYS A 80 31.07 -7.96 -23.76
CA LYS A 80 30.84 -9.39 -24.03
C LYS A 80 31.43 -10.25 -22.93
N ALA A 81 32.61 -9.89 -22.43
CA ALA A 81 33.26 -10.57 -21.32
C ALA A 81 32.77 -10.11 -19.94
N GLN A 82 32.01 -9.01 -19.86
CA GLN A 82 31.58 -8.37 -18.61
C GLN A 82 32.76 -7.97 -17.71
N VAL A 83 33.81 -7.44 -18.34
CA VAL A 83 35.05 -7.07 -17.67
C VAL A 83 35.37 -5.61 -17.96
N LEU A 84 35.62 -4.85 -16.89
CA LEU A 84 36.09 -3.47 -16.92
C LEU A 84 37.57 -3.47 -16.54
N CYS A 85 38.43 -3.02 -17.45
CA CYS A 85 39.86 -2.91 -17.16
C CYS A 85 40.25 -1.44 -16.95
N VAL A 86 40.88 -1.17 -15.81
CA VAL A 86 41.34 0.17 -15.42
C VAL A 86 42.88 0.15 -15.33
N PRO A 87 43.57 1.18 -15.85
CA PRO A 87 45.02 1.30 -15.67
C PRO A 87 45.40 1.34 -14.19
N GLU A 88 46.44 0.59 -13.79
CA GLU A 88 46.94 0.54 -12.41
C GLU A 88 47.28 1.96 -11.88
N ALA A 89 47.83 2.81 -12.75
CA ALA A 89 48.17 4.20 -12.46
C ALA A 89 46.97 5.07 -12.05
N ALA A 90 45.74 4.69 -12.45
CA ALA A 90 44.52 5.39 -12.05
C ALA A 90 43.96 4.90 -10.69
N LEU A 91 44.42 3.74 -10.20
CA LEU A 91 43.97 3.11 -8.95
C LEU A 91 44.91 3.36 -7.76
N SER A 92 46.17 3.72 -8.03
CA SER A 92 47.18 4.00 -7.00
C SER A 92 47.17 5.47 -6.59
N GLU A 93 47.12 5.78 -5.28
CA GLU A 93 47.18 7.17 -4.80
C GLU A 93 48.51 7.88 -5.11
N ALA A 94 49.60 7.11 -5.22
CA ALA A 94 50.94 7.61 -5.49
C ALA A 94 51.32 7.63 -6.99
N GLY A 95 50.44 7.16 -7.89
CA GLY A 95 50.74 7.07 -9.34
C GLY A 95 51.84 6.06 -9.71
N GLU A 96 52.39 5.32 -8.76
CA GLU A 96 53.39 4.28 -8.99
C GLU A 96 52.70 2.98 -9.43
N GLY A 97 52.61 2.79 -10.74
CA GLY A 97 52.27 1.54 -11.39
C GLY A 97 53.15 1.37 -12.62
N ALA A 98 53.62 0.16 -12.89
CA ALA A 98 54.40 -0.10 -14.09
C ALA A 98 53.56 0.24 -15.33
N ALA A 99 54.13 1.04 -16.25
CA ALA A 99 53.45 1.42 -17.49
C ALA A 99 53.01 0.16 -18.26
N GLY A 100 51.69 -0.02 -18.41
CA GLY A 100 51.09 -1.17 -19.11
C GLY A 100 50.35 -2.16 -18.22
N GLN A 101 50.42 -2.07 -16.90
CA GLN A 101 49.65 -2.93 -15.99
C GLN A 101 48.20 -2.43 -15.88
N ARG A 102 47.24 -3.33 -16.10
CA ARG A 102 45.80 -3.06 -16.02
C ARG A 102 45.16 -4.04 -15.04
N ARG A 103 44.30 -3.54 -14.15
CA ARG A 103 43.45 -4.39 -13.32
C ARG A 103 42.08 -4.50 -13.93
N CYS A 104 41.63 -5.73 -14.10
CA CYS A 104 40.35 -6.04 -14.70
C CYS A 104 39.39 -6.53 -13.62
N PHE A 105 38.23 -5.91 -13.55
CA PHE A 105 37.16 -6.23 -12.61
C PHE A 105 35.98 -6.80 -13.38
N ALA A 106 35.46 -7.93 -12.93
CA ALA A 106 34.18 -8.42 -13.42
C ALA A 106 33.09 -7.43 -12.96
N PHE A 107 32.30 -6.92 -13.89
CA PHE A 107 31.17 -6.07 -13.58
C PHE A 107 29.90 -6.70 -14.13
N SER A 108 28.88 -6.85 -13.29
CA SER A 108 27.54 -7.02 -13.79
C SER A 108 27.05 -5.65 -14.24
N PRO A 109 26.69 -5.43 -15.52
CA PRO A 109 26.06 -4.18 -15.92
C PRO A 109 24.85 -3.96 -15.01
N PRO A 110 24.60 -2.74 -14.52
CA PRO A 110 23.32 -2.46 -13.90
C PRO A 110 22.26 -2.76 -14.96
N THR A 111 21.54 -3.87 -14.80
CA THR A 111 20.23 -4.03 -15.44
C THR A 111 19.46 -2.74 -15.15
N LYS A 112 18.63 -2.29 -16.09
CA LYS A 112 17.85 -1.03 -16.05
C LYS A 112 16.86 -0.91 -14.87
N ALA A 113 17.14 -1.52 -13.73
CA ALA A 113 16.33 -1.56 -12.53
C ALA A 113 16.04 -0.17 -11.95
N SER A 114 16.93 0.83 -12.05
CA SER A 114 16.66 2.15 -11.43
C SER A 114 15.64 3.00 -12.18
N ALA A 115 15.59 2.93 -13.52
CA ALA A 115 14.56 3.62 -14.31
C ALA A 115 13.25 2.80 -14.36
N GLN A 116 13.34 1.47 -14.42
CA GLN A 116 12.17 0.59 -14.43
C GLN A 116 11.41 0.64 -13.09
N THR A 117 12.08 0.62 -11.94
CA THR A 117 11.40 0.66 -10.62
C THR A 117 10.65 1.97 -10.37
N VAL A 118 11.19 3.11 -10.79
CA VAL A 118 10.48 4.40 -10.72
C VAL A 118 9.24 4.37 -11.62
N SER A 119 9.38 3.90 -12.87
CA SER A 119 8.25 3.78 -13.81
C SER A 119 7.16 2.80 -13.34
N VAL A 120 7.54 1.74 -12.63
CA VAL A 120 6.61 0.72 -12.11
C VAL A 120 5.81 1.26 -10.93
N MET A 121 6.46 1.97 -10.00
CA MET A 121 5.76 2.64 -8.89
C MET A 121 4.82 3.73 -9.40
N ASP A 122 5.23 4.50 -10.39
CA ASP A 122 4.39 5.52 -11.02
C ASP A 122 3.20 4.89 -11.75
N ALA A 123 3.41 3.80 -12.50
CA ALA A 123 2.35 3.08 -13.17
C ALA A 123 1.34 2.48 -12.18
N GLN A 124 1.80 1.91 -11.07
CA GLN A 124 0.92 1.40 -10.01
C GLN A 124 0.13 2.54 -9.37
N ARG A 125 0.77 3.66 -9.06
CA ARG A 125 0.11 4.85 -8.50
C ARG A 125 -0.97 5.39 -9.44
N LEU A 126 -0.65 5.57 -10.72
CA LEU A 126 -1.59 6.04 -11.74
C LEU A 126 -2.78 5.08 -11.88
N LEU A 127 -2.54 3.77 -11.90
CA LEU A 127 -3.60 2.77 -11.92
C LEU A 127 -4.52 2.89 -10.70
N MET A 128 -3.95 2.99 -9.50
CA MET A 128 -4.73 3.08 -8.27
C MET A 128 -5.56 4.37 -8.19
N GLN A 129 -4.97 5.51 -8.54
CA GLN A 129 -5.69 6.79 -8.59
C GLN A 129 -6.87 6.73 -9.56
N ALA A 130 -6.66 6.10 -10.71
CA ALA A 130 -7.67 6.03 -11.74
C ALA A 130 -8.78 5.03 -11.38
N LEU A 131 -8.45 3.89 -10.76
CA LEU A 131 -9.45 2.94 -10.23
C LEU A 131 -10.27 3.57 -9.11
N ASP A 132 -9.63 4.28 -8.19
CA ASP A 132 -10.30 4.98 -7.08
C ASP A 132 -11.29 6.05 -7.60
N ALA A 133 -10.89 6.83 -8.60
CA ALA A 133 -11.81 7.76 -9.28
C ALA A 133 -13.01 7.04 -9.92
N ASP A 134 -12.79 5.98 -10.69
CA ASP A 134 -13.89 5.24 -11.32
C ASP A 134 -14.86 4.62 -10.29
N LEU A 135 -14.33 4.10 -9.18
CA LEU A 135 -15.12 3.45 -8.14
C LEU A 135 -15.93 4.47 -7.32
N ARG A 136 -15.37 5.65 -7.07
CA ARG A 136 -16.11 6.78 -6.49
C ARG A 136 -17.27 7.20 -7.39
N ASP A 137 -17.03 7.38 -8.68
CA ASP A 137 -18.07 7.73 -9.65
C ASP A 137 -19.15 6.64 -9.74
N ALA A 138 -18.75 5.37 -9.66
CA ALA A 138 -19.65 4.23 -9.67
C ALA A 138 -20.31 3.95 -8.29
N LYS A 139 -20.09 4.79 -7.27
CA LYS A 139 -20.60 4.61 -5.90
C LYS A 139 -20.30 3.22 -5.31
N ALA A 140 -19.12 2.68 -5.61
CA ALA A 140 -18.61 1.44 -5.04
C ALA A 140 -17.74 1.78 -3.81
N PRO A 141 -18.19 1.45 -2.58
CA PRO A 141 -17.45 1.81 -1.37
C PRO A 141 -16.15 1.00 -1.26
N VAL A 142 -15.01 1.66 -1.40
CA VAL A 142 -13.69 1.09 -1.09
C VAL A 142 -13.32 1.50 0.33
N THR A 143 -12.78 0.55 1.10
CA THR A 143 -12.22 0.80 2.43
C THR A 143 -10.70 0.91 2.36
N GLY A 144 -10.13 1.82 3.16
CA GLY A 144 -8.68 2.02 3.28
C GLY A 144 -8.09 3.00 2.26
N ASP A 145 -6.75 3.05 2.22
CA ASP A 145 -6.00 3.90 1.30
C ASP A 145 -5.60 3.10 0.04
N PRO A 146 -6.10 3.46 -1.15
CA PRO A 146 -5.75 2.78 -2.41
C PRO A 146 -4.29 3.01 -2.83
N SER A 147 -3.56 3.93 -2.18
CA SER A 147 -2.12 4.15 -2.45
C SER A 147 -1.27 2.88 -2.24
N GLY A 148 -1.74 1.94 -1.42
CA GLY A 148 -1.08 0.67 -1.13
C GLY A 148 -1.13 -0.39 -2.24
N GLY A 149 -1.75 -0.12 -3.39
CA GLY A 149 -1.86 -1.09 -4.48
C GLY A 149 -2.93 -2.15 -4.26
N SER A 150 -3.89 -1.90 -3.37
CA SER A 150 -5.03 -2.78 -3.15
C SER A 150 -6.33 -2.00 -2.97
N LEU A 151 -7.43 -2.60 -3.43
CA LEU A 151 -8.79 -2.12 -3.22
C LEU A 151 -9.46 -3.06 -2.22
N SER A 152 -9.74 -2.59 -1.02
CA SER A 152 -10.35 -3.42 0.03
C SER A 152 -11.82 -3.13 0.20
N PHE A 153 -12.62 -4.17 0.44
CA PHE A 153 -14.05 -4.11 0.63
C PHE A 153 -14.42 -4.89 1.88
N ARG A 154 -15.35 -4.37 2.68
CA ARG A 154 -15.82 -5.10 3.85
C ARG A 154 -16.69 -6.29 3.45
N ALA A 155 -16.53 -7.41 4.15
CA ALA A 155 -17.28 -8.62 3.86
C ALA A 155 -18.79 -8.48 4.15
N ASP A 156 -19.19 -7.66 5.14
CA ASP A 156 -20.60 -7.40 5.48
C ASP A 156 -21.37 -6.69 4.35
N GLN A 157 -20.69 -5.91 3.52
CA GLN A 157 -21.28 -5.22 2.37
C GLN A 157 -21.38 -6.13 1.15
N LEU A 158 -20.40 -7.02 0.95
CA LEU A 158 -20.33 -7.88 -0.22
C LEU A 158 -21.16 -9.16 -0.10
N PHE A 159 -21.25 -9.76 1.10
CA PHE A 159 -21.78 -11.11 1.28
C PHE A 159 -22.95 -11.14 2.27
N VAL A 160 -23.82 -12.13 2.10
CA VAL A 160 -24.79 -12.48 3.14
C VAL A 160 -24.02 -13.01 4.36
N ALA A 161 -24.41 -12.55 5.56
CA ALA A 161 -23.74 -12.88 6.82
C ALA A 161 -23.50 -14.39 6.99
N GLY A 162 -22.27 -14.76 7.37
CA GLY A 162 -21.87 -16.16 7.54
C GLY A 162 -21.72 -17.00 6.26
N THR A 163 -21.95 -16.42 5.07
CA THR A 163 -21.88 -17.15 3.79
C THR A 163 -20.87 -16.53 2.83
N ALA A 164 -20.57 -17.27 1.75
CA ALA A 164 -19.80 -16.78 0.60
C ALA A 164 -20.70 -16.27 -0.55
N THR A 165 -22.01 -16.23 -0.35
CA THR A 165 -22.97 -15.78 -1.36
C THR A 165 -23.00 -14.25 -1.37
N LEU A 166 -22.81 -13.63 -2.53
CA LEU A 166 -22.91 -12.18 -2.65
C LEU A 166 -24.34 -11.70 -2.39
N SER A 167 -24.48 -10.63 -1.61
CA SER A 167 -25.75 -9.91 -1.45
C SER A 167 -26.12 -9.20 -2.77
N PRO A 168 -27.38 -8.75 -2.95
CA PRO A 168 -27.76 -7.95 -4.13
C PRO A 168 -26.88 -6.70 -4.30
N ASP A 169 -26.52 -6.04 -3.19
CA ASP A 169 -25.58 -4.92 -3.19
C ASP A 169 -24.16 -5.37 -3.54
N GLY A 170 -23.70 -6.49 -3.01
CA GLY A 170 -22.40 -7.08 -3.35
C GLY A 170 -22.27 -7.40 -4.83
N GLN A 171 -23.34 -7.91 -5.46
CA GLN A 171 -23.38 -8.15 -6.91
C GLN A 171 -23.28 -6.85 -7.70
N ARG A 172 -23.98 -5.80 -7.28
CA ARG A 172 -23.88 -4.46 -7.89
C ARG A 172 -22.47 -3.88 -7.74
N ILE A 173 -21.85 -4.00 -6.56
CA ILE A 173 -20.48 -3.56 -6.30
C ILE A 173 -19.51 -4.34 -7.20
N ALA A 174 -19.62 -5.67 -7.27
CA ALA A 174 -18.80 -6.51 -8.15
C ALA A 174 -18.94 -6.10 -9.62
N GLY A 175 -20.16 -5.83 -10.10
CA GLY A 175 -20.39 -5.33 -11.46
C GLY A 175 -19.70 -3.99 -11.74
N ASN A 176 -19.82 -3.04 -10.81
CA ASN A 176 -19.17 -1.73 -10.91
C ASN A 176 -17.64 -1.83 -10.89
N VAL A 177 -17.09 -2.68 -10.03
CA VAL A 177 -15.65 -2.96 -9.96
C VAL A 177 -15.17 -3.62 -11.26
N ALA A 178 -15.88 -4.63 -11.74
CA ALA A 178 -15.56 -5.31 -12.99
C ALA A 178 -15.53 -4.35 -14.18
N GLN A 179 -16.49 -3.42 -14.25
CA GLN A 179 -16.54 -2.37 -15.27
C GLN A 179 -15.31 -1.46 -15.23
N SER A 180 -14.84 -1.08 -14.03
CA SER A 180 -13.64 -0.27 -13.88
C SER A 180 -12.36 -1.04 -14.24
N LEU A 181 -12.28 -2.31 -13.85
CA LEU A 181 -11.14 -3.17 -14.18
C LEU A 181 -11.01 -3.40 -15.69
N VAL A 182 -12.11 -3.71 -16.38
CA VAL A 182 -12.05 -4.02 -17.83
C VAL A 182 -11.65 -2.81 -18.67
N ARG A 183 -11.90 -1.59 -18.19
CA ARG A 183 -11.44 -0.36 -18.87
C ARG A 183 -9.93 -0.13 -18.74
N ARG A 184 -9.31 -0.56 -17.64
CA ARG A 184 -7.94 -0.18 -17.27
C ARG A 184 -6.93 -1.31 -17.49
N LEU A 185 -7.30 -2.53 -17.13
CA LEU A 185 -6.39 -3.68 -17.16
C LEU A 185 -5.92 -4.09 -18.57
N PRO A 186 -6.68 -3.96 -19.68
CA PRO A 186 -6.19 -4.33 -21.00
C PRO A 186 -4.91 -3.60 -21.43
N CYS A 187 -4.67 -2.36 -20.97
CA CYS A 187 -3.40 -1.66 -21.26
C CYS A 187 -2.19 -2.29 -20.55
N LEU A 188 -2.43 -2.91 -19.39
CA LEU A 188 -1.40 -3.43 -18.49
C LEU A 188 -1.24 -4.96 -18.57
N GLY A 189 -2.11 -5.64 -19.32
CA GLY A 189 -2.09 -7.09 -19.50
C GLY A 189 -1.95 -7.50 -20.96
N TYR A 190 -2.18 -8.80 -21.20
CA TYR A 190 -2.20 -9.43 -22.51
C TYR A 190 -3.47 -10.27 -22.69
N GLY A 191 -3.72 -10.75 -23.91
CA GLY A 191 -4.82 -11.70 -24.21
C GLY A 191 -6.17 -11.05 -24.56
N VAL A 192 -6.32 -9.75 -24.32
CA VAL A 192 -7.45 -8.94 -24.78
C VAL A 192 -6.91 -7.75 -25.55
N ALA A 193 -7.63 -7.29 -26.58
CA ALA A 193 -7.24 -6.11 -27.33
C ALA A 193 -7.22 -4.88 -26.42
N ALA A 194 -6.04 -4.26 -26.31
CA ALA A 194 -5.87 -2.97 -25.68
C ALA A 194 -6.65 -1.89 -26.46
N GLY A 195 -7.32 -0.98 -25.75
CA GLY A 195 -7.97 0.17 -26.39
C GLY A 195 -6.95 1.08 -27.07
N ALA A 196 -7.40 1.93 -28.01
CA ALA A 196 -6.53 2.81 -28.80
C ALA A 196 -5.69 3.82 -27.99
N ASN A 197 -5.96 3.97 -26.69
CA ASN A 197 -5.31 4.93 -25.79
C ASN A 197 -4.24 4.28 -24.88
N CYS A 198 -3.86 3.02 -25.11
CA CYS A 198 -2.81 2.40 -24.32
C CYS A 198 -1.43 2.82 -24.83
N ALA A 199 -0.56 3.30 -23.94
CA ALA A 199 0.81 3.61 -24.29
C ALA A 199 1.60 2.31 -24.55
N ASP A 200 2.20 2.21 -25.74
CA ASP A 200 3.05 1.07 -26.10
C ASP A 200 4.30 1.03 -25.23
N GLY A 201 4.68 -0.18 -24.78
CA GLY A 201 5.87 -0.41 -23.95
C GLY A 201 5.75 0.01 -22.48
N GLY A 202 4.55 0.35 -22.00
CA GLY A 202 4.28 0.65 -20.59
C GLY A 202 4.43 -0.55 -19.65
N ALA A 203 4.56 -0.27 -18.35
CA ALA A 203 4.63 -1.29 -17.30
C ALA A 203 3.46 -2.28 -17.38
N LYS A 204 3.72 -3.55 -17.11
CA LYS A 204 2.73 -4.63 -17.17
C LYS A 204 2.40 -5.14 -15.78
N LEU A 205 1.24 -5.76 -15.62
CA LEU A 205 0.86 -6.42 -14.38
C LEU A 205 1.38 -7.87 -14.37
N ALA A 206 2.00 -8.26 -13.26
CA ALA A 206 2.39 -9.64 -12.99
C ALA A 206 1.18 -10.46 -12.52
N VAL A 207 0.37 -9.89 -11.64
CA VAL A 207 -0.82 -10.56 -11.09
C VAL A 207 -1.80 -9.55 -10.48
N VAL A 208 -3.09 -9.88 -10.55
CA VAL A 208 -4.17 -9.22 -9.82
C VAL A 208 -4.83 -10.27 -8.93
N ASN A 209 -4.56 -10.23 -7.63
CA ASN A 209 -5.06 -11.21 -6.67
C ASN A 209 -6.32 -10.70 -5.98
N VAL A 210 -7.41 -11.45 -6.07
CA VAL A 210 -8.56 -11.33 -5.18
C VAL A 210 -8.22 -12.09 -3.90
N THR A 211 -7.98 -11.36 -2.81
CA THR A 211 -7.57 -11.90 -1.52
C THR A 211 -8.63 -11.69 -0.46
N SER A 212 -8.85 -12.68 0.39
CA SER A 212 -9.55 -12.48 1.66
C SER A 212 -8.55 -12.41 2.80
N GLN A 213 -8.67 -11.39 3.65
CA GLN A 213 -7.91 -11.28 4.89
C GLN A 213 -8.79 -11.71 6.07
N THR A 214 -8.31 -12.68 6.85
CA THR A 214 -8.96 -13.08 8.10
C THR A 214 -7.92 -13.42 9.15
N ASN A 215 -8.12 -12.93 10.37
CA ASN A 215 -7.51 -13.54 11.55
C ASN A 215 -8.22 -14.87 11.77
N LEU A 216 -7.47 -15.94 12.04
CA LEU A 216 -8.04 -17.28 12.20
C LEU A 216 -7.37 -17.99 13.36
N ASP A 217 -8.11 -18.83 14.05
CA ASP A 217 -7.57 -19.79 15.01
C ASP A 217 -7.60 -21.18 14.35
N ALA A 218 -6.50 -21.58 13.71
CA ALA A 218 -6.45 -22.86 12.98
C ALA A 218 -6.56 -24.08 13.91
N PHE A 219 -6.42 -23.89 15.23
CA PHE A 219 -6.49 -24.95 16.23
C PHE A 219 -7.93 -25.22 16.69
N SER A 220 -8.88 -24.35 16.32
CA SER A 220 -10.31 -24.52 16.57
C SER A 220 -11.08 -24.94 15.32
N ALA A 221 -12.16 -25.72 15.50
CA ALA A 221 -13.04 -26.07 14.40
C ALA A 221 -13.71 -24.82 13.79
N GLU A 222 -14.01 -23.83 14.62
CA GLU A 222 -14.61 -22.55 14.23
C GLU A 222 -13.65 -21.73 13.37
N GLY A 223 -12.38 -21.61 13.74
CA GLY A 223 -11.38 -20.88 12.96
C GLY A 223 -11.01 -21.58 11.66
N GLN A 224 -11.01 -22.92 11.63
CA GLN A 224 -10.88 -23.68 10.38
C GLN A 224 -12.05 -23.41 9.41
N ARG A 225 -13.29 -23.37 9.91
CA ARG A 225 -14.47 -22.99 9.12
C ARG A 225 -14.38 -21.54 8.64
N ALA A 226 -13.90 -20.63 9.48
CA ALA A 226 -13.68 -19.23 9.12
C ALA A 226 -12.67 -19.07 7.97
N ALA A 227 -11.57 -19.83 8.01
CA ALA A 227 -10.55 -19.84 6.97
C ALA A 227 -11.10 -20.36 5.62
N ALA A 228 -11.87 -21.46 5.67
CA ALA A 228 -12.54 -22.00 4.49
C ALA A 228 -13.54 -20.98 3.90
N LEU A 229 -14.34 -20.34 4.75
CA LEU A 229 -15.30 -19.31 4.34
C LEU A 229 -14.61 -18.11 3.68
N ALA A 230 -13.45 -17.68 4.19
CA ALA A 230 -12.68 -16.59 3.61
C ALA A 230 -12.25 -16.90 2.17
N LEU A 231 -11.69 -18.09 1.94
CA LEU A 231 -11.31 -18.53 0.59
C LEU A 231 -12.53 -18.63 -0.34
N GLN A 232 -13.65 -19.18 0.15
CA GLN A 232 -14.89 -19.25 -0.61
C GLN A 232 -15.41 -17.85 -1.01
N ARG A 233 -15.32 -16.86 -0.12
CA ARG A 233 -15.68 -15.47 -0.39
C ARG A 233 -14.81 -14.85 -1.47
N ALA A 234 -13.48 -15.03 -1.40
CA ALA A 234 -12.57 -14.55 -2.43
C ALA A 234 -12.87 -15.19 -3.80
N ALA A 235 -13.15 -16.50 -3.83
CA ALA A 235 -13.52 -17.22 -5.05
C ALA A 235 -14.87 -16.74 -5.61
N ALA A 236 -15.88 -16.56 -4.77
CA ALA A 236 -17.20 -16.08 -5.17
C ALA A 236 -17.13 -14.65 -5.73
N PHE A 237 -16.35 -13.78 -5.10
CA PHE A 237 -16.14 -12.41 -5.60
C PHE A 237 -15.41 -12.41 -6.95
N HIS A 238 -14.36 -13.21 -7.10
CA HIS A 238 -13.69 -13.39 -8.39
C HIS A 238 -14.65 -13.89 -9.48
N GLN A 239 -15.49 -14.88 -9.17
CA GLN A 239 -16.52 -15.38 -10.10
C GLN A 239 -17.52 -14.30 -10.47
N ALA A 240 -17.95 -13.47 -9.53
CA ALA A 240 -18.85 -12.34 -9.80
C ALA A 240 -18.20 -11.32 -10.74
N LEU A 241 -16.90 -11.01 -10.54
CA LEU A 241 -16.16 -10.09 -11.41
C LEU A 241 -16.06 -10.62 -12.85
N THR A 242 -15.71 -11.89 -13.02
CA THR A 242 -15.55 -12.49 -14.36
C THR A 242 -16.88 -12.81 -15.04
N ALA A 243 -17.94 -13.08 -14.28
CA ALA A 243 -19.29 -13.22 -14.81
C ALA A 243 -19.84 -11.87 -15.31
N ALA A 244 -19.57 -10.79 -14.58
CA ALA A 244 -19.96 -9.43 -15.01
C ALA A 244 -19.16 -8.96 -16.23
N GLN A 245 -17.88 -9.29 -16.32
CA GLN A 245 -17.00 -8.94 -17.43
C GLN A 245 -16.12 -10.13 -17.87
N PRO A 246 -16.54 -10.91 -18.88
CA PRO A 246 -15.83 -12.10 -19.35
C PRO A 246 -14.40 -11.82 -19.83
N ASP A 247 -14.12 -10.60 -20.27
CA ASP A 247 -12.79 -10.20 -20.74
C ASP A 247 -11.75 -10.23 -19.62
N LEU A 248 -12.15 -10.01 -18.37
CA LEU A 248 -11.26 -10.13 -17.21
C LEU A 248 -10.70 -11.54 -17.06
N ALA A 249 -11.47 -12.58 -17.42
CA ALA A 249 -11.00 -13.96 -17.40
C ALA A 249 -10.03 -14.30 -18.53
N ARG A 250 -10.03 -13.50 -19.62
CA ARG A 250 -9.15 -13.68 -20.77
C ARG A 250 -7.81 -12.94 -20.62
N LEU A 251 -7.73 -11.98 -19.69
CA LEU A 251 -6.51 -11.24 -19.41
C LEU A 251 -5.42 -12.16 -18.85
N ARG A 252 -4.19 -11.93 -19.31
CA ARG A 252 -3.00 -12.69 -18.95
C ARG A 252 -1.84 -11.79 -18.57
N ASN A 253 -0.92 -12.33 -17.78
CA ASN A 253 0.32 -11.65 -17.36
C ASN A 253 1.43 -11.68 -18.42
N ALA A 254 1.33 -12.55 -19.43
CA ALA A 254 2.25 -12.64 -20.56
C ALA A 254 1.49 -13.00 -21.84
N PRO A 255 2.05 -12.78 -23.05
CA PRO A 255 1.41 -13.11 -24.32
C PRO A 255 0.87 -14.55 -24.36
N PRO A 256 -0.32 -14.78 -24.95
CA PRO A 256 -0.88 -16.12 -25.10
C PRO A 256 0.10 -17.06 -25.84
N GLY A 257 0.26 -18.28 -25.33
CA GLY A 257 1.14 -19.29 -25.94
C GLY A 257 2.60 -19.24 -25.48
N GLN A 258 3.02 -18.24 -24.70
CA GLN A 258 4.36 -18.24 -24.09
C GLN A 258 4.43 -19.11 -22.82
N PRO A 259 5.56 -19.77 -22.54
CA PRO A 259 5.81 -20.45 -21.27
C PRO A 259 5.62 -19.48 -20.09
N GLY A 260 4.87 -19.90 -19.06
CA GLY A 260 4.60 -19.06 -17.89
C GLY A 260 3.45 -18.05 -18.04
N SER A 261 2.81 -17.99 -19.21
CA SER A 261 1.59 -17.19 -19.38
C SER A 261 0.44 -17.78 -18.56
N GLN A 262 -0.11 -16.98 -17.65
CA GLN A 262 -1.15 -17.35 -16.70
C GLN A 262 -2.26 -16.29 -16.69
N PRO A 263 -3.48 -16.64 -16.22
CA PRO A 263 -4.53 -15.66 -15.98
C PRO A 263 -4.04 -14.53 -15.08
N LEU A 264 -4.44 -13.31 -15.42
CA LEU A 264 -4.04 -12.13 -14.69
C LEU A 264 -4.79 -12.04 -13.35
N LEU A 265 -6.11 -12.22 -13.38
CA LEU A 265 -6.93 -12.32 -12.18
C LEU A 265 -6.78 -13.71 -11.55
N ARG A 266 -6.51 -13.74 -10.25
CA ARG A 266 -6.33 -14.96 -9.46
C ARG A 266 -6.99 -14.82 -8.09
N VAL A 267 -7.16 -15.95 -7.41
CA VAL A 267 -7.77 -16.01 -6.08
C VAL A 267 -6.73 -16.50 -5.09
N ALA A 268 -6.66 -15.84 -3.94
CA ALA A 268 -5.88 -16.26 -2.80
C ALA A 268 -6.64 -15.97 -1.49
N SER A 269 -6.24 -16.63 -0.41
CA SER A 269 -6.68 -16.29 0.94
C SER A 269 -5.43 -16.20 1.80
N VAL A 270 -5.35 -15.15 2.61
CA VAL A 270 -4.23 -14.92 3.52
C VAL A 270 -4.78 -14.73 4.93
N GLY A 271 -4.19 -15.43 5.88
CA GLY A 271 -4.55 -15.31 7.28
C GLY A 271 -3.42 -15.83 8.14
N GLN A 272 -3.19 -15.20 9.29
CA GLN A 272 -2.26 -15.69 10.28
C GLN A 272 -3.03 -16.43 11.36
N SER A 273 -2.57 -17.64 11.68
CA SER A 273 -3.15 -18.41 12.78
C SER A 273 -2.71 -17.80 14.11
N GLN A 274 -3.67 -17.43 14.95
CA GLN A 274 -3.42 -16.98 16.31
C GLN A 274 -4.44 -17.64 17.25
N GLU A 275 -3.95 -18.14 18.38
CA GLU A 275 -4.80 -18.75 19.41
C GLU A 275 -5.75 -17.70 20.00
N GLY A 276 -7.04 -18.01 20.07
CA GLY A 276 -8.04 -17.07 20.60
C GLY A 276 -8.36 -15.88 19.70
N ALA A 277 -7.97 -15.92 18.42
CA ALA A 277 -8.37 -14.91 17.44
C ALA A 277 -9.90 -14.80 17.33
N SER A 278 -10.42 -13.58 17.13
CA SER A 278 -11.86 -13.26 17.13
C SER A 278 -12.71 -14.19 16.28
N LYS A 279 -13.96 -14.39 16.74
CA LYS A 279 -15.00 -15.18 16.08
C LYS A 279 -15.34 -14.60 14.71
N VAL A 280 -15.77 -15.48 13.80
CA VAL A 280 -16.24 -15.19 12.45
C VAL A 280 -17.05 -13.89 12.39
N GLY A 281 -16.55 -12.88 11.66
CA GLY A 281 -17.39 -11.78 11.17
C GLY A 281 -16.88 -10.36 11.38
N ASP A 282 -16.12 -10.05 12.44
CA ASP A 282 -15.99 -8.65 12.85
C ASP A 282 -14.97 -7.79 12.09
N ASP A 283 -14.00 -8.37 11.36
CA ASP A 283 -13.00 -7.60 10.60
C ASP A 283 -12.58 -8.27 9.29
N GLN A 284 -13.47 -9.04 8.66
CA GLN A 284 -13.13 -9.71 7.39
C GLN A 284 -13.27 -8.74 6.22
N ALA A 285 -12.19 -8.61 5.46
CA ALA A 285 -12.15 -7.84 4.23
C ALA A 285 -11.80 -8.74 3.04
N VAL A 286 -12.37 -8.42 1.88
CA VAL A 286 -11.94 -8.93 0.59
C VAL A 286 -11.27 -7.80 -0.16
N SER A 287 -10.05 -8.03 -0.63
CA SER A 287 -9.22 -7.05 -1.31
C SER A 287 -8.86 -7.52 -2.71
N ILE A 288 -8.64 -6.58 -3.62
CA ILE A 288 -8.04 -6.83 -4.93
C ILE A 288 -6.66 -6.20 -4.90
N GLN A 289 -5.61 -7.00 -4.93
CA GLN A 289 -4.22 -6.58 -4.87
C GLN A 289 -3.59 -6.61 -6.26
N PHE A 290 -2.94 -5.51 -6.65
CA PHE A 290 -2.31 -5.34 -7.94
C PHE A 290 -0.80 -5.40 -7.79
N LEU A 291 -0.15 -6.31 -8.51
CA LEU A 291 1.30 -6.46 -8.51
C LEU A 291 1.81 -6.26 -9.92
N MET A 292 2.70 -5.30 -10.09
CA MET A 292 3.36 -4.99 -11.35
C MET A 292 4.47 -6.00 -11.67
N ALA A 293 4.76 -6.21 -12.94
CA ALA A 293 5.91 -6.96 -13.42
C ALA A 293 7.18 -6.12 -13.28
N GLY A 294 8.22 -6.72 -12.69
CA GLY A 294 9.55 -6.11 -12.50
C GLY A 294 10.49 -6.33 -13.67
#